data_AF-A0A9X8GT14-F1
#
_entry.id   AF-A0A9X8GT14-F1
#
_cell.length_a   1.000
_cell.length_b   1.000
_cell.length_c   1.000
_cell.angle_alpha   90.00
_cell.angle_beta   90.00
_cell.angle_gamma   90.00
#
_symmetry.space_group_name_H-M   'P 1'
#
loop_
_entity.id
_entity.type
_entity.pdbx_description
1 polymer ?
#
loop_
_entity_poly.entity_id
_entity_poly.type
_entity_poly.pdbx_seq_one_letter_code
_entity_poly.pdbx_strand_id
1 'polypeptide(L)'
;TEPRVIAVLDWELSTLGPPLADFSYHCMSWHIPAALGRGIGGMDIAALGIPDEDSYIRRYCERTGITTPEALRADWNFYLAYNMFRIAAILQGIAKRVEAGTASSAQAKASGDTARPMAELAWSFALRNGA
;
A
#
# COMPACT_ATOMS: atom_id res chain seq x y z
N THR A 1 -10.36 -14.31 24.52
CA THR A 1 -10.02 -14.54 23.11
C THR A 1 -8.62 -13.97 22.87
N GLU A 2 -7.78 -14.63 22.07
CA GLU A 2 -6.42 -14.14 21.76
C GLU A 2 -6.40 -13.45 20.39
N PRO A 3 -5.55 -12.41 20.18
CA PRO A 3 -5.41 -11.74 18.88
C PRO A 3 -4.57 -12.60 17.92
N ARG A 4 -5.13 -13.72 17.45
CA ARG A 4 -4.47 -14.68 16.55
C ARG A 4 -5.27 -14.86 15.26
N VAL A 5 -4.60 -14.70 14.12
CA VAL A 5 -5.17 -15.01 12.80
C VAL A 5 -5.43 -16.51 12.70
N ILE A 6 -6.65 -16.90 12.33
CA ILE A 6 -7.05 -18.31 12.13
C ILE A 6 -7.21 -18.68 10.65
N ALA A 7 -7.38 -17.69 9.77
CA ALA A 7 -7.48 -17.85 8.33
C ALA A 7 -7.07 -16.55 7.62
N VAL A 8 -6.44 -16.68 6.45
CA VAL A 8 -6.23 -15.61 5.48
C VAL A 8 -7.23 -15.84 4.34
N LEU A 9 -7.96 -14.79 3.95
CA LEU A 9 -9.07 -14.86 3.00
C LEU A 9 -8.70 -14.19 1.67
N ASP A 10 -9.57 -14.33 0.67
CA ASP A 10 -9.51 -13.58 -0.60
C ASP A 10 -8.25 -13.84 -1.44
N TRP A 11 -8.03 -15.12 -1.77
CA TRP A 11 -6.86 -15.60 -2.53
C TRP A 11 -6.95 -15.42 -4.05
N GLU A 12 -7.99 -14.74 -4.57
CA GLU A 12 -8.28 -14.70 -6.01
C GLU A 12 -7.20 -14.00 -6.86
N LEU A 13 -6.42 -13.11 -6.25
CA LEU A 13 -5.28 -12.43 -6.89
C LEU A 13 -3.92 -13.04 -6.54
N SER A 14 -3.90 -14.14 -5.77
CA SER A 14 -2.65 -14.77 -5.36
C SER A 14 -1.91 -15.42 -6.54
N THR A 15 -0.59 -15.27 -6.54
CA THR A 15 0.28 -15.85 -7.57
C THR A 15 1.73 -15.91 -7.05
N LEU A 16 2.63 -16.52 -7.82
CA LEU A 16 4.06 -16.49 -7.55
C LEU A 16 4.64 -15.14 -7.95
N GLY A 17 5.46 -14.54 -7.08
CA GLY A 17 6.09 -13.25 -7.35
C GLY A 17 7.11 -12.84 -6.28
N PRO A 18 7.74 -11.66 -6.43
CA PRO A 18 8.72 -11.16 -5.46
C PRO A 18 8.04 -10.86 -4.10
N PRO A 19 8.54 -11.42 -2.98
CA PRO A 19 7.89 -11.26 -1.67
C PRO A 19 7.81 -9.80 -1.19
N LEU A 20 8.81 -8.99 -1.54
CA LEU A 20 8.88 -7.58 -1.16
C LEU A 20 7.83 -6.71 -1.88
N ALA A 21 7.36 -7.15 -3.06
CA ALA A 21 6.27 -6.47 -3.75
C ALA A 21 4.95 -6.61 -2.97
N ASP A 22 4.71 -7.77 -2.36
CA ASP A 22 3.51 -7.99 -1.54
C ASP A 22 3.64 -7.31 -0.17
N PHE A 23 4.81 -7.41 0.46
CA PHE A 23 5.04 -6.79 1.76
C PHE A 23 4.98 -5.25 1.72
N SER A 24 5.52 -4.63 0.67
CA SER A 24 5.42 -3.18 0.50
C SER A 24 4.00 -2.71 0.18
N TYR A 25 3.19 -3.51 -0.53
CA TYR A 25 1.78 -3.23 -0.72
C TYR A 25 1.04 -3.12 0.63
N HIS A 26 1.31 -4.05 1.55
CA HIS A 26 0.81 -3.99 2.92
C HIS A 26 1.34 -2.76 3.69
N CYS A 27 2.63 -2.42 3.54
CA CYS A 27 3.25 -1.30 4.26
C CYS A 27 2.87 0.09 3.72
N MET A 28 2.27 0.20 2.53
CA MET A 28 1.75 1.47 2.01
C MET A 28 0.81 2.19 2.99
N SER A 29 0.15 1.45 3.88
CA SER A 29 -0.74 2.03 4.89
C SER A 29 -0.04 3.10 5.74
N TRP A 30 1.25 2.93 6.08
CA TRP A 30 2.01 3.94 6.83
C TRP A 30 2.21 5.26 6.07
N HIS A 31 2.06 5.25 4.74
CA HIS A 31 2.34 6.39 3.88
C HIS A 31 1.09 7.03 3.27
N ILE A 32 0.01 6.27 3.12
CA ILE A 32 -1.25 6.76 2.57
C ILE A 32 -2.02 7.53 3.66
N PRO A 33 -2.36 8.81 3.46
CA PRO A 33 -3.24 9.52 4.37
C PRO A 33 -4.65 8.91 4.36
N ALA A 34 -5.35 8.94 5.50
CA ALA A 34 -6.73 8.44 5.62
C ALA A 34 -7.72 9.10 4.64
N ALA A 35 -7.43 10.31 4.17
CA ALA A 35 -8.23 11.00 3.17
C ALA A 35 -8.17 10.37 1.77
N LEU A 36 -7.09 9.65 1.44
CA LEU A 36 -6.90 8.99 0.14
C LEU A 36 -7.30 7.51 0.15
N GLY A 37 -7.65 6.97 1.31
CA GLY A 37 -8.04 5.57 1.45
C GLY A 37 -7.87 5.07 2.88
N ARG A 38 -7.67 3.75 3.03
CA ARG A 38 -7.55 3.10 4.34
C ARG A 38 -6.09 3.09 4.85
N GLY A 39 -5.44 4.25 4.84
CA GLY A 39 -4.08 4.40 5.36
C GLY A 39 -4.04 5.15 6.69
N ILE A 40 -2.88 5.08 7.35
CA ILE A 40 -2.58 5.69 8.66
C ILE A 40 -1.50 6.79 8.57
N GLY A 41 -1.15 7.22 7.35
CA GLY A 41 -0.17 8.28 7.13
C GLY A 41 -0.58 9.59 7.81
N GLY A 42 0.34 10.16 8.58
CA GLY A 42 0.15 11.42 9.32
C GLY A 42 -0.59 11.29 10.66
N MET A 43 -0.98 10.08 11.07
CA MET A 43 -1.59 9.83 12.39
C MET A 43 -0.53 9.73 13.48
N ASP A 44 -0.91 10.00 14.74
CA ASP A 44 -0.09 9.68 15.90
C ASP A 44 -0.16 8.17 16.20
N ILE A 45 0.62 7.40 15.44
CA ILE A 45 0.65 5.93 15.55
C ILE A 45 1.14 5.44 16.91
N ALA A 46 1.98 6.23 17.60
CA ALA A 46 2.48 5.88 18.92
C ALA A 46 1.36 5.95 19.97
N ALA A 47 0.56 7.03 19.95
CA ALA A 47 -0.62 7.14 20.82
C ALA A 47 -1.67 6.05 20.55
N LEU A 48 -1.72 5.53 19.31
CA LEU A 48 -2.59 4.42 18.92
C LEU A 48 -2.03 3.03 19.24
N GLY A 49 -0.79 2.94 19.74
CA GLY A 49 -0.11 1.67 20.01
C GLY A 49 0.25 0.88 18.74
N ILE A 50 0.32 1.56 17.59
CA ILE A 50 0.70 0.96 16.30
C ILE A 50 2.22 1.05 16.17
N PRO A 51 2.92 -0.05 15.80
CA PRO A 51 4.35 -0.01 15.57
C PRO A 51 4.71 0.92 14.41
N ASP A 52 5.85 1.59 14.51
CA ASP A 52 6.44 2.31 13.40
C ASP A 52 6.85 1.35 12.26
N GLU A 53 6.93 1.87 11.05
CA GLU A 53 7.22 1.07 9.86
C GLU A 53 8.59 0.38 9.94
N ASP A 54 9.62 1.08 10.41
CA ASP A 54 10.97 0.52 10.55
C ASP A 54 10.98 -0.68 11.50
N SER A 55 10.26 -0.60 12.61
CA SER A 55 10.09 -1.70 13.53
C SER A 55 9.29 -2.86 12.95
N TYR A 56 8.31 -2.57 12.11
CA TYR A 56 7.53 -3.59 11.42
C TYR A 56 8.36 -4.32 10.35
N ILE A 57 9.13 -3.58 9.55
CA ILE A 57 10.10 -4.08 8.58
C ILE A 57 11.11 -5.01 9.26
N ARG A 58 11.69 -4.56 10.39
CA ARG A 58 12.67 -5.37 11.14
C ARG A 58 12.10 -6.72 11.53
N ARG A 59 10.89 -6.75 12.10
CA ARG A 59 10.22 -8.00 12.49
C ARG A 59 9.94 -8.91 11.29
N TYR A 60 9.60 -8.34 10.14
CA TYR A 60 9.41 -9.11 8.90
C TYR A 60 10.73 -9.74 8.43
N CYS A 61 11.82 -8.96 8.38
CA CYS A 61 13.16 -9.46 8.03
C CYS A 61 13.62 -10.57 8.97
N GLU A 62 13.51 -10.37 10.29
CA GLU A 62 13.89 -11.36 11.32
C GLU A 62 13.12 -12.68 11.18
N ARG A 63 11.82 -12.61 10.86
CA ARG A 63 10.99 -13.82 10.72
C ARG A 63 11.19 -14.57 9.42
N THR A 64 11.48 -13.86 8.33
CA THR A 64 11.53 -14.45 6.99
C THR A 64 12.94 -14.85 6.58
N GLY A 65 13.97 -14.15 7.05
CA GLY A 65 15.35 -14.34 6.60
C GLY A 65 15.60 -13.99 5.13
N ILE A 66 14.62 -13.38 4.43
CA ILE A 66 14.69 -13.10 2.98
C ILE A 66 15.64 -11.93 2.67
N THR A 67 15.70 -10.93 3.56
CA THR A 67 16.53 -9.73 3.39
C THR A 67 16.85 -9.12 4.75
N THR A 68 17.79 -8.18 4.80
CA THR A 68 18.04 -7.35 5.99
C THR A 68 17.29 -6.02 5.89
N PRO A 69 16.96 -5.35 7.01
CA PRO A 69 16.35 -4.03 6.98
C PRO A 69 17.19 -3.00 6.20
N GLU A 70 18.51 -3.10 6.25
CA GLU A 70 19.44 -2.22 5.54
C GLU A 70 19.38 -2.42 4.03
N ALA A 71 19.40 -3.69 3.58
CA ALA A 71 19.30 -4.01 2.16
C ALA A 71 17.92 -3.62 1.61
N LEU A 72 16.85 -3.85 2.37
CA LEU A 72 15.50 -3.46 1.96
C LEU A 72 15.33 -1.95 1.83
N ARG A 73 15.95 -1.17 2.73
CA ARG A 73 15.86 0.30 2.72
C ARG A 73 16.39 0.93 1.44
N ALA A 74 17.37 0.31 0.77
CA ALA A 74 17.94 0.84 -0.47
C ALA A 74 16.87 1.02 -1.57
N ASP A 75 15.96 0.04 -1.72
CA ASP A 75 14.95 0.03 -2.78
C ASP A 75 13.53 0.29 -2.26
N TRP A 76 13.36 0.63 -0.98
CA TRP A 76 12.04 0.72 -0.36
C TRP A 76 11.12 1.75 -1.03
N ASN A 77 11.68 2.91 -1.39
CA ASN A 77 10.95 3.94 -2.12
C ASN A 77 10.51 3.47 -3.52
N PHE A 78 11.29 2.60 -4.19
CA PHE A 78 10.88 2.00 -5.46
C PHE A 78 9.67 1.09 -5.26
N TYR A 79 9.71 0.21 -4.26
CA TYR A 79 8.59 -0.70 -3.98
C TYR A 79 7.31 0.05 -3.61
N LEU A 80 7.42 1.12 -2.80
CA LEU A 80 6.29 1.98 -2.46
C LEU A 80 5.74 2.71 -3.69
N ALA A 81 6.61 3.31 -4.52
CA ALA A 81 6.22 3.97 -5.76
C ALA A 81 5.51 3.00 -6.72
N TYR A 82 6.07 1.80 -6.92
CA TYR A 82 5.49 0.75 -7.76
C TYR A 82 4.08 0.37 -7.32
N ASN A 83 3.88 0.10 -6.02
CA ASN A 83 2.57 -0.34 -5.55
C ASN A 83 1.54 0.78 -5.49
N MET A 84 1.94 2.02 -5.16
CA MET A 84 1.04 3.17 -5.25
C MET A 84 0.64 3.45 -6.69
N PHE A 85 1.56 3.31 -7.65
CA PHE A 85 1.25 3.38 -9.08
C PHE A 85 0.28 2.28 -9.52
N ARG A 86 0.50 1.04 -9.07
CA ARG A 86 -0.42 -0.08 -9.30
C ARG A 86 -1.83 0.22 -8.78
N ILE A 87 -1.95 0.77 -7.56
CA ILE A 87 -3.25 1.17 -7.02
C ILE A 87 -3.87 2.31 -7.83
N ALA A 88 -3.09 3.33 -8.21
CA ALA A 88 -3.58 4.41 -9.05
C ALA A 88 -4.18 3.89 -10.37
N ALA A 89 -3.56 2.89 -11.00
CA ALA A 89 -4.08 2.24 -12.20
C ALA A 89 -5.41 1.48 -11.94
N ILE A 90 -5.54 0.78 -10.81
CA ILE A 90 -6.78 0.11 -10.41
C ILE A 90 -7.91 1.12 -10.20
N LEU A 91 -7.63 2.19 -9.46
CA LEU A 91 -8.58 3.28 -9.20
C LEU A 91 -8.98 3.99 -10.50
N GLN A 92 -8.03 4.18 -11.42
CA GLN A 92 -8.31 4.73 -12.75
C GLN A 92 -9.24 3.81 -13.57
N GLY A 93 -9.08 2.49 -13.46
CA GLY A 93 -10.02 1.53 -14.06
C GLY A 93 -11.44 1.62 -13.47
N ILE A 94 -11.57 1.96 -12.19
CA ILE A 94 -12.86 2.28 -11.57
C ILE A 94 -13.41 3.61 -12.12
N ALA A 95 -12.59 4.66 -12.14
CA ALA A 95 -12.97 5.97 -12.67
C ALA A 95 -13.51 5.87 -14.10
N LYS A 96 -12.86 5.07 -14.96
CA LYS A 96 -13.35 4.86 -16.33
C LYS A 96 -14.69 4.14 -16.39
N ARG A 97 -14.94 3.16 -15.51
CA ARG A 97 -16.24 2.47 -15.43
C ARG A 97 -17.35 3.39 -14.91
N VAL A 98 -17.01 4.32 -14.01
CA VAL A 98 -17.93 5.37 -13.56
C VAL A 98 -18.28 6.32 -14.70
N GLU A 99 -17.27 6.81 -15.43
CA GLU A 99 -17.46 7.68 -16.60
C GLU A 99 -18.33 7.00 -17.68
N ALA A 100 -18.11 5.70 -17.91
CA ALA A 100 -18.88 4.90 -18.87
C ALA A 100 -20.27 4.46 -18.36
N GLY A 101 -20.64 4.78 -17.12
CA GLY A 101 -21.92 4.39 -16.51
C GLY A 101 -22.07 2.91 -16.17
N THR A 102 -21.00 2.11 -16.26
CA THR A 102 -21.01 0.68 -15.91
C THR A 102 -20.78 0.41 -14.42
N ALA A 103 -20.33 1.42 -13.68
CA ALA A 103 -20.27 1.43 -12.21
C ALA A 103 -20.86 2.74 -11.68
N SER A 104 -22.10 2.73 -11.20
CA SER A 104 -22.84 3.95 -10.83
C SER A 104 -22.91 4.24 -9.32
N SER A 105 -22.30 3.41 -8.48
CA SER A 105 -22.37 3.60 -7.03
C SER A 105 -21.55 4.82 -6.57
N ALA A 106 -22.04 5.51 -5.54
CA ALA A 106 -21.33 6.63 -4.93
C ALA A 106 -19.93 6.22 -4.42
N GLN A 107 -19.80 4.98 -3.93
CA GLN A 107 -18.52 4.41 -3.53
C GLN A 107 -17.55 4.24 -4.71
N ALA A 108 -18.02 3.74 -5.85
CA ALA A 108 -17.18 3.59 -7.05
C ALA A 108 -16.66 4.96 -7.53
N LYS A 109 -17.53 5.98 -7.54
CA LYS A 109 -17.12 7.35 -7.86
C LYS A 109 -16.05 7.86 -6.88
N ALA A 110 -16.29 7.73 -5.58
CA ALA A 110 -15.32 8.15 -4.56
C ALA A 110 -13.96 7.42 -4.70
N SER A 111 -13.95 6.14 -5.04
CA SER A 111 -12.70 5.41 -5.34
C SER A 111 -12.04 5.88 -6.64
N GLY A 112 -12.80 6.19 -7.69
CA GLY A 112 -12.25 6.73 -8.92
C GLY A 112 -11.59 8.10 -8.72
N ASP A 113 -12.20 8.96 -7.90
CA ASP A 113 -11.71 10.32 -7.62
C ASP A 113 -10.34 10.33 -6.91
N THR A 114 -9.95 9.23 -6.23
CA THR A 114 -8.63 9.12 -5.58
C THR A 114 -7.51 8.64 -6.51
N ALA A 115 -7.79 8.31 -7.77
CA ALA A 115 -6.79 7.82 -8.71
C ALA A 115 -5.62 8.79 -8.95
N ARG A 116 -5.93 10.07 -9.21
CA ARG A 116 -4.90 11.12 -9.43
C ARG A 116 -4.07 11.39 -8.17
N PRO A 117 -4.68 11.65 -6.99
CA PRO A 117 -3.90 11.84 -5.77
C PRO A 117 -2.98 10.65 -5.43
N MET A 118 -3.43 9.42 -5.70
CA MET A 118 -2.59 8.23 -5.51
C MET A 118 -1.40 8.21 -6.49
N ALA A 119 -1.61 8.59 -7.75
CA ALA A 119 -0.54 8.69 -8.74
C ALA A 119 0.49 9.77 -8.37
N GLU A 120 0.03 10.91 -7.86
CA GLU A 120 0.89 12.00 -7.38
C GLU A 120 1.71 11.57 -6.16
N LEU A 121 1.10 10.82 -5.22
CA LEU A 121 1.81 10.23 -4.09
C LEU A 121 2.87 9.22 -4.58
N ALA A 122 2.52 8.32 -5.50
CA ALA A 122 3.45 7.37 -6.11
C ALA A 122 4.66 8.08 -6.73
N TRP A 123 4.41 9.16 -7.48
CA TRP A 123 5.45 9.96 -8.11
C TRP A 123 6.39 10.61 -7.08
N SER A 124 5.85 11.07 -5.94
CA SER A 124 6.69 11.63 -4.87
C SER A 124 7.68 10.61 -4.29
N PHE A 125 7.32 9.32 -4.24
CA PHE A 125 8.23 8.25 -3.81
C PHE A 125 9.25 7.90 -4.89
N ALA A 126 8.86 7.91 -6.16
CA ALA A 126 9.78 7.71 -7.28
C ALA A 126 10.89 8.77 -7.30
N LEU A 127 10.53 10.06 -7.11
CA LEU A 127 11.50 11.16 -7.03
C LEU A 127 12.49 10.99 -5.86
N ARG A 128 12.04 10.49 -4.71
CA ARG A 128 12.93 10.19 -3.56
C ARG A 128 13.91 9.05 -3.86
N ASN A 129 13.67 8.28 -4.92
CA ASN A 129 14.56 7.23 -5.40
C ASN A 129 15.39 7.66 -6.64
N GLY A 130 15.37 8.95 -7.00
CA GLY A 130 16.20 9.49 -8.07
C GLY A 130 15.63 9.40 -9.49
N ALA A 131 14.30 9.29 -9.63
CA ALA A 131 13.60 9.41 -10.92
C ALA A 131 13.58 10.85 -11.48
#